data_AF-A0A438XJW2-F1
#
_entry.id   AF-A0A438XJW2-F1
#
_cell.length_a   1.000
_cell.length_b   1.000
_cell.length_c   1.000
_cell.angle_alpha   90.00
_cell.angle_beta   90.00
_cell.angle_gamma   90.00
#
_symmetry.space_group_name_H-M   'P 1'
#
loop_
_entity.id
_entity.type
_entity.pdbx_description
1 polymer ?
#
loop_
_entity_poly.entity_id
_entity_poly.type
_entity_poly.pdbx_seq_one_letter_code
_entity_poly.pdbx_strand_id
1 'polypeptide(L)'
;IFLSCGGTHFAKKFTWKFATQYSNSVVSWEARAMISLGYKFNEYLSGSVDLAYYGVHTNKGFKPGENGPVPKDFPALYSDRSALYTALVASF
;
A
#
# COMPACT_ATOMS: atom_id res chain seq x y z
N ILE A 1 4.90 -10.66 6.83
CA ILE A 1 3.54 -10.76 7.41
C ILE A 1 2.58 -9.98 6.53
N PHE A 2 1.44 -10.57 6.18
CA PHE A 2 0.38 -9.90 5.43
C PHE A 2 -0.94 -10.09 6.19
N LEU A 3 -1.66 -8.98 6.40
CA LEU A 3 -2.99 -8.97 7.00
C LEU A 3 -3.92 -8.27 6.04
N SER A 4 -5.07 -8.88 5.77
CA SER A 4 -6.12 -8.27 4.94
C SER A 4 -7.47 -8.59 5.54
N CYS A 5 -8.32 -7.58 5.63
CA CYS A 5 -9.71 -7.71 6.04
C CYS A 5 -10.58 -6.80 5.18
N GLY A 6 -11.88 -7.04 5.18
CA GLY A 6 -12.81 -6.25 4.40
C GLY A 6 -14.23 -6.72 4.58
N GLY A 7 -15.16 -5.93 4.09
CA GLY A 7 -16.58 -6.17 4.25
C GLY A 7 -17.39 -5.53 3.13
N THR A 8 -18.60 -6.02 2.98
CA THR A 8 -19.59 -5.50 2.04
C THR A 8 -20.88 -5.23 2.81
N HIS A 9 -21.40 -4.00 2.71
CA HIS A 9 -22.55 -3.53 3.47
C HIS A 9 -23.59 -2.87 2.56
N PHE A 10 -24.72 -2.44 3.16
CA PHE A 10 -25.80 -1.73 2.49
C PHE A 10 -26.29 -2.43 1.23
N ALA A 11 -26.74 -3.69 1.35
CA ALA A 11 -27.21 -4.51 0.23
C ALA A 11 -26.22 -4.58 -0.94
N LYS A 12 -24.93 -4.79 -0.64
CA LYS A 12 -23.83 -4.86 -1.62
C LYS A 12 -23.51 -3.55 -2.34
N LYS A 13 -23.97 -2.41 -1.83
CA LYS A 13 -23.62 -1.09 -2.37
C LYS A 13 -22.28 -0.59 -1.87
N PHE A 14 -21.92 -0.83 -0.61
CA PHE A 14 -20.67 -0.34 -0.05
C PHE A 14 -19.69 -1.48 0.16
N THR A 15 -18.45 -1.29 -0.29
CA THR A 15 -17.35 -2.21 -0.04
C THR A 15 -16.22 -1.47 0.64
N TRP A 16 -15.56 -2.14 1.58
CA TRP A 16 -14.31 -1.64 2.15
C TRP A 16 -13.31 -2.79 2.26
N LYS A 17 -12.04 -2.46 2.07
CA LYS A 17 -10.93 -3.39 2.25
C LYS A 17 -9.81 -2.66 2.97
N PHE A 18 -9.18 -3.32 3.90
CA PHE A 18 -7.93 -2.90 4.49
C PHE A 18 -6.90 -4.01 4.31
N ALA A 19 -5.71 -3.64 3.84
CA ALA A 19 -4.60 -4.56 3.69
C ALA A 19 -3.33 -3.91 4.22
N THR A 20 -2.55 -4.65 5.00
CA THR A 20 -1.23 -4.25 5.47
C THR A 20 -0.23 -5.37 5.28
N GLN A 21 1.00 -4.99 4.96
CA GLN A 21 2.10 -5.90 4.75
C GLN A 21 3.33 -5.35 5.45
N TYR A 22 4.02 -6.22 6.18
CA TYR A 22 5.31 -5.92 6.77
C TYR A 22 6.32 -7.00 6.36
N SER A 23 7.47 -6.57 5.86
CA SER A 23 8.60 -7.44 5.51
C SER A 23 9.86 -6.92 6.18
N ASN A 24 10.74 -7.83 6.60
CA ASN A 24 12.00 -7.49 7.23
C ASN A 24 13.11 -8.37 6.66
N SER A 25 14.27 -7.77 6.42
CA SER A 25 15.48 -8.43 5.95
C SER A 25 16.72 -7.76 6.57
N VAL A 26 17.88 -8.38 6.39
CA VAL A 26 19.16 -7.79 6.84
C VAL A 26 19.42 -6.44 6.15
N VAL A 27 18.98 -6.30 4.88
CA VAL A 27 19.22 -5.12 4.05
C VAL A 27 18.22 -3.99 4.38
N SER A 28 16.94 -4.32 4.52
CA SER A 28 15.86 -3.36 4.68
C SER A 28 14.62 -3.97 5.35
N TRP A 29 13.79 -3.10 5.91
CA TRP A 29 12.41 -3.43 6.27
C TRP A 29 11.42 -2.55 5.49
N GLU A 30 10.25 -3.12 5.21
CA GLU A 30 9.21 -2.50 4.41
C GLU A 30 7.86 -2.63 5.10
N ALA A 31 7.09 -1.53 5.10
CA ALA A 31 5.72 -1.50 5.57
C ALA A 31 4.81 -0.95 4.46
N ARG A 32 3.69 -1.63 4.21
CA ARG A 32 2.67 -1.20 3.25
C ARG A 32 1.31 -1.21 3.94
N ALA A 33 0.51 -0.18 3.73
CA ALA A 33 -0.87 -0.13 4.20
C ALA A 33 -1.76 0.43 3.09
N MET A 34 -2.92 -0.17 2.90
CA MET A 34 -3.90 0.25 1.91
C MET A 34 -5.31 0.15 2.51
N ILE A 35 -6.09 1.21 2.33
CA ILE A 35 -7.53 1.21 2.56
C ILE A 35 -8.24 1.52 1.25
N SER A 36 -9.17 0.64 0.89
CA SER A 36 -10.02 0.75 -0.29
C SER A 36 -11.45 0.95 0.16
N LEU A 37 -12.12 1.96 -0.40
CA LEU A 37 -13.53 2.24 -0.19
C LEU A 37 -14.21 2.25 -1.55
N GLY A 38 -15.30 1.51 -1.70
CA GLY A 38 -16.08 1.42 -2.92
C GLY A 38 -17.56 1.65 -2.65
N TYR A 39 -18.24 2.31 -3.59
CA TYR A 39 -19.67 2.56 -3.52
C TYR A 39 -20.34 2.36 -4.88
N LYS A 40 -21.40 1.56 -4.93
CA LYS A 40 -22.30 1.42 -6.08
C LYS A 40 -23.48 2.36 -5.92
N PHE A 41 -23.56 3.35 -6.80
CA PHE A 41 -24.66 4.31 -6.82
C PHE A 41 -25.92 3.65 -7.40
N ASN A 42 -25.76 2.92 -8.50
CA ASN A 42 -26.79 2.11 -9.15
C ASN A 42 -26.15 0.89 -9.85
N GLU A 43 -26.89 0.15 -10.67
CA GLU A 43 -26.39 -1.03 -11.39
C GLU A 43 -25.35 -0.70 -12.47
N TYR A 44 -25.31 0.56 -12.92
CA TYR A 44 -24.51 1.03 -14.03
C TYR A 44 -23.34 1.93 -13.60
N LEU A 45 -23.35 2.44 -12.37
CA LEU A 45 -22.42 3.46 -11.89
C LEU A 45 -21.87 3.08 -10.52
N SER A 46 -20.54 3.02 -10.43
CA SER A 46 -19.82 2.80 -9.18
C SER A 46 -18.60 3.70 -9.08
N GLY A 47 -18.21 4.03 -7.86
CA GLY A 47 -16.99 4.77 -7.58
C GLY A 47 -16.14 4.07 -6.52
N SER A 48 -14.84 4.32 -6.54
CA SER A 48 -13.92 3.86 -5.50
C SER A 48 -12.85 4.89 -5.19
N VAL A 49 -12.32 4.78 -3.98
CA VAL A 49 -11.18 5.54 -3.47
C VAL A 49 -10.24 4.55 -2.80
N ASP A 50 -8.98 4.54 -3.23
CA ASP A 50 -7.92 3.76 -2.62
C ASP A 50 -6.84 4.69 -2.07
N LEU A 51 -6.60 4.62 -0.77
CA LEU A 51 -5.49 5.28 -0.12
C LEU A 51 -4.42 4.23 0.20
N ALA A 52 -3.24 4.42 -0.39
CA ALA A 52 -2.09 3.55 -0.21
C ALA A 52 -0.92 4.32 0.41
N TYR A 53 -0.21 3.65 1.31
CA TYR A 53 1.04 4.11 1.91
C TYR A 53 2.07 2.99 1.86
N TYR A 54 3.30 3.36 1.53
CA TYR A 54 4.44 2.48 1.42
C TYR A 54 5.65 3.15 2.05
N GLY A 55 6.22 2.52 3.07
CA GLY A 55 7.46 2.95 3.72
C GLY A 55 8.54 1.89 3.56
N VAL A 56 9.74 2.32 3.20
CA VAL A 56 10.95 1.48 3.12
C VAL A 56 12.04 2.11 3.95
N HIS A 57 12.62 1.30 4.83
CA HIS A 57 13.82 1.66 5.56
C HIS A 57 14.95 0.74 5.15
N THR A 58 16.05 1.32 4.71
CA THR A 58 17.30 0.61 4.43
C THR A 58 18.22 0.73 5.63
N ASN A 59 18.68 -0.41 6.15
CA ASN A 59 19.52 -0.46 7.33
C ASN A 59 20.91 0.15 7.06
N LYS A 60 21.59 0.57 8.14
CA LYS A 60 22.96 1.09 8.07
C LYS A 60 23.89 0.08 7.37
N GLY A 61 24.75 0.57 6.47
CA GLY A 61 25.69 -0.25 5.71
C GLY A 61 25.12 -0.85 4.42
N PHE A 62 23.89 -0.51 4.05
CA PHE A 62 23.25 -0.92 2.80
C PHE A 62 22.77 0.29 2.01
N LYS A 63 22.75 0.19 0.67
CA LYS A 63 22.29 1.24 -0.24
C LYS A 63 21.26 0.67 -1.23
N PRO A 64 20.09 1.31 -1.41
CA PRO A 64 19.09 0.87 -2.38
C PRO A 64 19.65 0.80 -3.80
N GLY A 65 19.43 -0.32 -4.49
CA GLY A 65 19.87 -0.52 -5.88
C GLY A 65 21.36 -0.83 -6.06
N GLU A 66 22.13 -0.95 -4.96
CA GLU A 66 23.55 -1.25 -4.99
C GLU A 66 23.82 -2.65 -4.42
N ASN A 67 24.37 -3.56 -5.23
CA ASN A 67 24.82 -4.88 -4.78
C ASN A 67 26.34 -4.93 -4.50
N GLY A 68 27.04 -3.82 -4.70
CA GLY A 68 28.48 -3.70 -4.47
C GLY A 68 28.85 -3.40 -3.01
N PRO A 69 30.15 -3.36 -2.68
CA PRO A 69 30.61 -2.98 -1.35
C PRO A 69 30.22 -1.54 -1.03
N VAL A 70 29.36 -1.38 -0.02
CA VAL A 70 28.95 -0.08 0.52
C VAL A 70 29.81 0.21 1.76
N PRO A 71 30.23 1.46 2.03
CA PRO A 71 30.90 1.80 3.28
C PRO A 71 30.08 1.31 4.48
N LYS A 72 30.74 0.68 5.45
CA LYS A 72 30.08 0.16 6.67
C LYS A 72 29.33 1.25 7.45
N ASP A 73 29.76 2.51 7.27
CA ASP A 73 29.17 3.69 7.87
C ASP A 73 28.10 4.39 7.03
N PHE A 74 27.69 3.79 5.91
CA PHE A 74 26.64 4.35 5.09
C PHE A 74 25.34 4.49 5.90
N PRO A 75 24.76 5.70 5.97
CA PRO A 75 23.64 5.97 6.85
C PRO A 75 22.41 5.16 6.45
N ALA A 76 21.55 4.90 7.43
CA ALA A 76 20.24 4.34 7.13
C ALA A 76 19.43 5.33 6.27
N LEU A 77 18.67 4.81 5.32
CA LEU A 77 17.84 5.61 4.42
C LEU A 77 16.37 5.29 4.63
N TYR A 78 15.54 6.31 4.51
CA TYR A 78 14.09 6.18 4.60
C TYR A 78 13.46 6.71 3.31
N SER A 79 12.50 5.96 2.78
CA SER A 79 11.76 6.32 1.58
C SER A 79 10.29 6.00 1.78
N ASP A 80 9.47 7.04 1.79
CA ASP A 80 8.02 6.94 1.87
C ASP A 80 7.36 7.29 0.54
N ARG A 81 6.27 6.60 0.23
CA ARG A 81 5.39 6.91 -0.89
C ARG A 81 3.96 6.72 -0.46
N SER A 82 3.14 7.74 -0.68
CA SER A 82 1.69 7.65 -0.58
C SER A 82 1.07 7.80 -1.96
N ALA A 83 -0.11 7.22 -2.14
CA ALA A 83 -0.91 7.37 -3.35
C ALA A 83 -2.40 7.40 -2.99
N LEU A 84 -3.13 8.26 -3.69
CA LEU A 84 -4.59 8.31 -3.68
C LEU A 84 -5.06 7.97 -5.09
N TYR A 85 -5.77 6.85 -5.23
CA TYR A 85 -6.44 6.49 -6.47
C TYR A 85 -7.93 6.71 -6.32
N THR A 86 -8.54 7.29 -7.33
CA THR A 86 -9.99 7.42 -7.42
C THR A 86 -10.43 6.83 -8.74
N ALA A 87 -11.54 6.11 -8.74
CA ALA A 87 -12.14 5.58 -9.95
C ALA A 87 -13.63 5.87 -9.96
N LEU A 88 -14.15 6.16 -11.14
CA LEU A 88 -15.56 6.20 -11.44
C LEU A 88 -15.77 5.29 -12.65
N VAL A 89 -16.60 4.26 -12.49
CA VAL A 89 -16.84 3.24 -13.50
C VAL A 89 -18.30 3.29 -13.88
N ALA A 90 -18.54 3.52 -15.18
CA ALA A 90 -19.85 3.40 -15.81
C ALA A 90 -19.88 2.17 -16.72
N SER A 91 -20.89 1.32 -16.57
CA SER A 91 -21.12 0.11 -17.36
C SER A 91 -22.50 0.22 -18.01
N PHE A 92 -22.62 -0.13 -19.29
CA PHE A 92 -23.84 -0.01 -20.10
C PHE A 92 -24.09 -1.30 -20.89
#